data_AF-A0A6N9JED5-F1
#
_entry.id   AF-A0A6N9JED5-F1
#
_cell.length_a   1.000
_cell.length_b   1.000
_cell.length_c   1.000
_cell.angle_alpha   90.00
_cell.angle_beta   90.00
_cell.angle_gamma   90.00
#
_symmetry.space_group_name_H-M   'P 1'
#
loop_
_entity.id
_entity.type
_entity.pdbx_description
1 polymer ?
#
loop_
_entity_poly.entity_id
_entity_poly.type
_entity_poly.pdbx_seq_one_letter_code
_entity_poly.pdbx_strand_id
1 'polypeptide(L)'
;MSGLKSAWELSLERSDDLVPELKSQKKLTKKQKERIAEIRKNFAAQIADRDVTMQDKVRKLSDRVPPEEIADAKRLLETQFREEKKSLEEEMEKEIESIRNSKG
;
A
#
# COMPACT_ATOMS: atom_id res chain seq x y z
N MET A 1 12.34 11.36 44.98
CA MET A 1 11.15 11.61 44.13
C MET A 1 11.28 10.75 42.88
N SER A 2 10.21 10.04 42.52
CA SER A 2 10.16 8.76 41.79
C SER A 2 10.91 8.69 40.44
N GLY A 3 12.00 7.91 40.40
CA GLY A 3 12.69 7.51 39.17
C GLY A 3 12.13 6.23 38.53
N LEU A 4 10.83 5.97 38.66
CA LEU A 4 10.18 4.88 37.95
C LEU A 4 9.80 5.39 36.56
N LYS A 5 10.75 5.26 35.62
CA LYS A 5 10.49 5.43 34.19
C LYS A 5 9.27 4.58 33.83
N SER A 6 8.31 5.20 33.14
CA SER A 6 7.10 4.51 32.69
C SER A 6 7.48 3.30 31.84
N ALA A 7 6.75 2.18 31.95
CA ALA A 7 6.96 1.02 31.09
C ALA A 7 6.93 1.37 29.59
N TRP A 8 6.25 2.47 29.25
CA TRP A 8 6.22 3.04 27.91
C TRP A 8 7.53 3.72 27.50
N GLU A 9 8.15 4.51 28.38
CA GLU A 9 9.48 5.10 28.15
C GLU A 9 10.56 4.02 28.03
N LEU A 10 10.50 3.00 28.88
CA LEU A 10 11.40 1.84 28.81
C LEU A 10 11.24 1.06 27.49
N SER A 11 10.03 1.01 26.93
CA SER A 11 9.78 0.35 25.65
C SER A 11 10.36 1.16 24.49
N LEU A 12 10.27 2.49 24.53
CA LEU A 12 10.88 3.37 23.52
C LEU A 12 12.41 3.32 23.57
N GLU A 13 12.98 3.37 24.78
CA GLU A 13 14.44 3.32 24.98
C GLU A 13 15.01 1.95 24.55
N ARG A 14 14.33 0.85 24.88
CA ARG A 14 14.71 -0.49 24.37
C ARG A 14 14.56 -0.63 22.86
N SER A 15 13.55 -0.03 22.24
CA SER A 15 13.39 -0.07 20.79
C SER A 15 14.49 0.70 20.05
N ASP A 16 14.96 1.81 20.62
CA ASP A 16 16.08 2.59 20.06
C ASP A 16 17.43 1.87 20.19
N ASP A 17 17.59 0.98 21.17
CA ASP A 17 18.80 0.19 21.39
C ASP A 17 18.80 -1.18 20.68
N LEU A 18 17.63 -1.82 20.54
CA LEU A 18 17.51 -3.17 19.98
C LEU A 18 17.56 -3.23 18.44
N VAL A 19 17.52 -2.09 17.74
CA VAL A 19 17.61 -2.10 16.27
C VAL A 19 18.72 -1.17 15.74
N PRO A 20 20.00 -1.50 15.97
CA PRO A 20 21.11 -0.84 15.28
C PRO A 20 21.01 -0.93 13.75
N GLU A 21 20.35 -1.98 13.24
CA GLU A 21 20.09 -2.21 11.81
C GLU A 21 19.05 -1.24 11.22
N LEU A 22 18.22 -0.58 12.04
CA LEU A 22 17.35 0.53 11.63
C LEU A 22 18.09 1.87 11.66
N LYS A 23 19.18 1.98 12.43
CA LYS A 23 20.08 3.15 12.40
C LYS A 23 20.94 3.21 11.13
N SER A 24 21.17 2.07 10.46
CA SER A 24 21.82 2.01 9.14
C SER A 24 20.86 2.24 7.96
N GLN A 25 19.53 2.23 8.19
CA GLN A 25 18.60 2.78 7.22
C GLN A 25 18.76 4.30 7.21
N LYS A 26 19.32 4.84 6.12
CA LYS A 26 19.40 6.29 5.87
C LYS A 26 18.13 6.96 6.37
N LYS A 27 18.26 7.86 7.36
CA LYS A 27 17.13 8.65 7.85
C LYS A 27 16.49 9.36 6.65
N LEU A 28 15.30 8.90 6.25
CA LEU A 28 14.55 9.52 5.16
C LEU A 28 14.32 10.99 5.50
N THR A 29 14.71 11.87 4.58
CA THR A 29 14.49 13.31 4.73
C THR A 29 12.99 13.61 4.80
N LYS A 30 12.62 14.74 5.42
CA LYS A 30 11.21 15.16 5.49
C LYS A 30 10.56 15.20 4.09
N LYS A 31 11.32 15.68 3.09
CA LYS A 31 10.93 15.70 1.67
C LYS A 31 10.69 14.31 1.08
N GLN A 32 11.54 13.33 1.40
CA GLN A 32 11.35 11.93 0.96
C GLN A 32 10.11 11.29 1.59
N LYS A 33 9.85 11.57 2.87
CA LYS A 33 8.63 11.09 3.56
C LYS A 33 7.36 11.68 2.96
N GLU A 34 7.35 12.99 2.70
CA GLU A 34 6.24 13.68 2.03
C GLU A 34 5.98 13.08 0.64
N ARG A 35 7.04 12.88 -0.16
CA ARG A 35 6.92 12.28 -1.51
C ARG A 35 6.40 10.85 -1.49
N ILE A 36 6.84 10.02 -0.54
CA ILE A 36 6.32 8.67 -0.34
C ILE A 36 4.84 8.71 0.05
N ALA A 37 4.44 9.65 0.90
CA ALA A 37 3.04 9.79 1.31
C ALA A 37 2.14 10.24 0.14
N GLU A 38 2.62 11.15 -0.70
CA GLU A 38 1.91 11.56 -1.93
C GLU A 38 1.74 10.39 -2.90
N ILE A 39 2.80 9.61 -3.15
CA ILE A 39 2.74 8.42 -4.01
C ILE A 39 1.71 7.43 -3.47
N ARG A 40 1.77 7.10 -2.18
CA ARG A 40 0.79 6.20 -1.56
C ARG A 40 -0.64 6.71 -1.72
N LYS A 41 -0.86 8.02 -1.56
CA LYS A 41 -2.18 8.62 -1.74
C LYS A 41 -2.66 8.52 -3.19
N ASN A 42 -1.78 8.76 -4.16
CA ASN A 42 -2.10 8.68 -5.58
C ASN A 42 -2.43 7.25 -6.00
N PHE A 43 -1.61 6.27 -5.59
CA PHE A 43 -1.88 4.85 -5.87
C PHE A 43 -3.15 4.36 -5.16
N ALA A 44 -3.39 4.78 -3.91
CA ALA A 44 -4.64 4.46 -3.23
C ALA A 44 -5.87 5.02 -3.96
N ALA A 45 -5.80 6.25 -4.49
CA ALA A 45 -6.87 6.82 -5.30
C ALA A 45 -7.08 6.03 -6.60
N GLN A 46 -6.00 5.66 -7.30
CA GLN A 46 -6.09 4.85 -8.52
C GLN A 46 -6.70 3.46 -8.27
N ILE A 47 -6.35 2.82 -7.15
CA ILE A 47 -6.93 1.53 -6.77
C ILE A 47 -8.43 1.69 -6.49
N ALA A 48 -8.82 2.74 -5.74
CA ALA A 48 -10.23 3.01 -5.44
C ALA A 48 -11.04 3.29 -6.72
N ASP A 49 -10.51 4.07 -7.66
CA ASP A 49 -11.16 4.33 -8.93
C ASP A 49 -11.35 3.04 -9.74
N ARG A 50 -10.31 2.20 -9.81
CA ARG A 50 -10.42 0.90 -10.48
C ARG A 50 -11.44 -0.01 -9.78
N ASP A 51 -11.47 -0.06 -8.45
CA ASP A 51 -12.45 -0.82 -7.66
C ASP A 51 -13.88 -0.40 -8.01
N VAL A 52 -14.15 0.90 -8.09
CA VAL A 52 -15.47 1.44 -8.46
C VAL A 52 -15.84 1.03 -9.89
N THR A 53 -14.91 1.15 -10.85
CA THR A 53 -15.18 0.73 -12.23
C THR A 53 -15.41 -0.78 -12.35
N MET A 54 -14.71 -1.61 -11.57
CA MET A 54 -14.93 -3.06 -11.53
C MET A 54 -16.34 -3.36 -10.99
N GLN A 55 -16.74 -2.73 -9.88
CA GLN A 55 -18.08 -2.93 -9.32
C GLN A 55 -19.18 -2.53 -10.30
N ASP A 56 -19.00 -1.44 -11.04
CA ASP A 56 -19.95 -1.03 -12.10
C ASP A 56 -20.01 -2.06 -13.24
N LYS A 57 -18.86 -2.60 -13.68
CA LYS A 57 -18.80 -3.69 -14.65
C LYS A 57 -19.52 -4.95 -14.15
N VAL A 58 -19.33 -5.32 -12.88
CA VAL A 58 -20.02 -6.48 -12.27
C VAL A 58 -21.53 -6.27 -12.21
N ARG A 59 -21.99 -5.06 -11.88
CA ARG A 59 -23.42 -4.75 -11.86
C ARG A 59 -24.06 -4.84 -13.25
N LYS A 60 -23.32 -4.46 -14.29
CA LYS A 60 -23.77 -4.50 -15.70
C LYS A 60 -23.52 -5.84 -16.40
N LEU A 61 -22.89 -6.82 -15.73
CA LEU A 61 -22.64 -8.14 -16.32
C LEU A 61 -23.95 -8.89 -16.59
N SER A 62 -24.94 -8.76 -15.71
CA SER A 62 -26.26 -9.39 -15.87
C SER A 62 -27.04 -8.92 -17.09
N ASP A 63 -26.73 -7.71 -17.59
CA ASP A 63 -27.44 -7.12 -18.72
C ASP A 63 -26.87 -7.57 -20.07
N ARG A 64 -25.69 -8.18 -20.07
CA ARG A 64 -24.88 -8.44 -21.27
C ARG A 64 -24.53 -9.91 -21.47
N VAL A 65 -24.60 -10.72 -20.42
CA VAL A 65 -24.11 -12.10 -20.41
C VAL A 65 -25.25 -13.04 -20.02
N PRO A 66 -25.41 -14.18 -20.71
CA PRO A 66 -26.38 -15.20 -20.32
C PRO A 66 -26.19 -15.64 -18.87
N PRO A 67 -27.27 -15.94 -18.12
CA PRO A 67 -27.20 -16.29 -16.70
C PRO A 67 -26.21 -17.42 -16.36
N GLU A 68 -26.02 -18.35 -17.29
CA GLU A 68 -25.11 -19.49 -17.17
C GLU A 68 -23.63 -19.07 -17.16
N GLU A 69 -23.29 -17.98 -17.85
CA GLU A 69 -21.90 -17.51 -18.03
C GLU A 69 -21.53 -16.35 -17.09
N ILE A 70 -22.51 -15.73 -16.41
CA ILE A 70 -22.26 -14.59 -15.48
C ILE A 70 -21.24 -14.96 -14.41
N ALA A 71 -21.31 -16.18 -13.87
CA ALA A 71 -20.41 -16.62 -12.80
C ALA A 71 -18.95 -16.69 -13.28
N ASP A 72 -18.71 -17.25 -14.46
CA ASP A 72 -17.38 -17.34 -15.04
C ASP A 72 -16.86 -15.96 -15.49
N ALA A 73 -17.72 -15.14 -16.10
CA ALA A 73 -17.38 -13.77 -16.49
C ALA A 73 -17.02 -12.90 -15.27
N LYS A 74 -17.74 -13.04 -14.16
CA LYS A 74 -17.43 -12.37 -12.90
C LYS A 74 -16.09 -12.84 -12.34
N ARG A 75 -15.84 -14.16 -12.33
CA ARG A 75 -14.57 -14.72 -11.84
C ARG A 75 -13.38 -14.21 -12.65
N LEU A 76 -13.50 -14.18 -13.98
CA LEU A 76 -12.47 -13.64 -14.86
C LEU A 76 -12.19 -12.17 -14.57
N LEU A 77 -13.24 -11.36 -14.43
CA LEU A 77 -13.11 -9.94 -14.12
C LEU A 77 -12.43 -9.70 -12.76
N GLU A 78 -12.80 -10.48 -11.73
CA GLU A 78 -12.16 -10.41 -10.41
C GLU A 78 -10.69 -10.84 -10.45
N THR A 79 -10.33 -11.85 -11.25
CA THR A 79 -8.94 -12.27 -11.42
C THR A 79 -8.11 -11.18 -12.09
N GLN A 80 -8.61 -10.60 -13.19
CA GLN A 80 -7.96 -9.48 -13.87
C GLN A 80 -7.75 -8.30 -12.91
N PHE A 81 -8.78 -7.97 -12.12
CA PHE A 81 -8.68 -6.89 -11.15
C PHE A 81 -7.64 -7.17 -10.05
N ARG A 82 -7.57 -8.40 -9.55
CA ARG A 82 -6.55 -8.80 -8.57
C ARG A 82 -5.14 -8.69 -9.13
N GLU A 83 -4.93 -9.08 -10.38
CA GLU A 83 -3.64 -8.96 -11.07
C GLU A 83 -3.26 -7.49 -11.29
N GLU A 84 -4.19 -6.65 -11.76
CA GLU A 84 -3.96 -5.20 -11.92
C GLU A 84 -3.67 -4.51 -10.59
N LYS A 85 -4.38 -4.86 -9.53
CA LYS A 85 -4.13 -4.31 -8.19
C LYS A 85 -2.72 -4.68 -7.73
N LYS A 86 -2.33 -5.94 -7.91
CA LYS A 86 -1.00 -6.42 -7.55
C LYS A 86 0.09 -5.71 -8.34
N SER A 87 -0.09 -5.50 -9.65
CA SER A 87 0.90 -4.78 -10.45
C SER A 87 1.07 -3.33 -10.00
N LEU A 88 -0.03 -2.65 -9.62
CA LEU A 88 0.03 -1.29 -9.06
C LEU A 88 0.73 -1.24 -7.70
N GLU A 89 0.50 -2.24 -6.85
CA GLU A 89 1.18 -2.35 -5.57
C GLU A 89 2.68 -2.56 -5.76
N GLU A 90 3.08 -3.42 -6.70
CA GLU A 90 4.49 -3.64 -7.06
C GLU A 90 5.14 -2.38 -7.66
N GLU A 91 4.43 -1.64 -8.52
CA GLU A 91 4.90 -0.36 -9.06
C GLU A 91 5.07 0.69 -7.96
N MET A 92 4.10 0.80 -7.04
CA MET A 92 4.18 1.68 -5.88
C MET A 92 5.40 1.34 -5.02
N GLU A 93 5.64 0.06 -4.74
CA GLU A 93 6.80 -0.38 -3.95
C GLU A 93 8.12 -0.03 -4.63
N LYS A 94 8.23 -0.25 -5.94
CA LYS A 94 9.41 0.13 -6.74
C LYS A 94 9.66 1.64 -6.71
N GLU A 95 8.62 2.46 -6.82
CA GLU A 95 8.75 3.92 -6.72
C GLU A 95 9.21 4.36 -5.32
N ILE A 96 8.61 3.78 -4.27
CA ILE A 96 8.98 4.07 -2.88
C ILE A 96 10.44 3.64 -2.63
N GLU A 97 10.85 2.47 -3.11
CA GLU A 97 12.21 1.97 -2.98
C GLU A 97 13.21 2.82 -3.75
N SER A 98 12.86 3.29 -4.95
CA SER A 98 13.66 4.27 -5.70
C SER A 98 13.86 5.56 -4.91
N ILE A 99 12.83 6.07 -4.23
CA ILE A 99 12.95 7.27 -3.39
C ILE A 99 13.83 7.00 -2.16
N ARG A 100 13.71 5.82 -1.54
CA ARG A 100 14.55 5.42 -0.40
C ARG A 100 16.03 5.26 -0.80
N ASN A 101 16.28 4.73 -1.99
CA ASN A 101 17.62 4.52 -2.53
C ASN A 101 18.22 5.78 -3.16
N SER A 102 17.38 6.73 -3.59
CA SER A 102 17.83 8.05 -4.03
C SER A 102 18.63 8.69 -2.89
N LYS A 103 19.93 8.86 -3.12
CA LYS A 103 20.79 9.63 -2.24
C LYS A 103 20.25 11.07 -2.27
N GLY A 104 19.71 11.51 -1.14
CA GLY A 104 19.56 12.94 -0.87
C GLY A 104 20.92 13.61 -0.81
#